data_AF-B1YP53-F1
#
_entry.id   AF-B1YP53-F1
#
_cell.length_a   1.000
_cell.length_b   1.000
_cell.length_c   1.000
_cell.angle_alpha   90.00
_cell.angle_beta   90.00
_cell.angle_gamma   90.00
#
_symmetry.space_group_name_H-M   'P 1'
#
loop_
_entity.id
_entity.type
_entity.pdbx_description
1 polymer ?
#
loop_
_entity_poly.entity_id
_entity_poly.type
_entity_poly.pdbx_seq_one_letter_code
_entity_poly.pdbx_strand_id
1 'polypeptide(L)' 'MKALIKRFLKEEDGVTAIEYGLIAGLIAVAIIAGASTVGSNLSSTFSKIGTCVSSPSATCWSATTTTPGTSG' A
#
# COMPACT_ATOMS: atom_id res chain seq x y z
N MET A 1 -20.11 -16.55 37.69
CA MET A 1 -19.54 -15.65 36.66
C MET A 1 -18.46 -16.31 35.79
N LYS A 2 -17.47 -17.03 36.36
CA LYS A 2 -16.39 -17.67 35.58
C LYS A 2 -16.84 -18.71 34.53
N ALA A 3 -17.96 -19.39 34.79
CA ALA A 3 -18.50 -20.43 33.89
C ALA A 3 -19.17 -19.88 32.62
N LEU A 4 -19.73 -18.67 32.68
CA LEU A 4 -20.37 -18.04 31.51
C LEU A 4 -19.31 -17.56 30.52
N ILE A 5 -18.26 -16.89 31.01
CA ILE A 5 -17.13 -16.42 30.19
C ILE A 5 -16.41 -17.61 29.53
N LYS A 6 -16.13 -18.69 30.26
CA LYS A 6 -15.55 -19.91 29.66
C LYS A 6 -16.43 -20.57 28.60
N ARG A 7 -17.76 -20.47 28.70
CA ARG A 7 -18.68 -21.01 27.68
C ARG A 7 -18.72 -20.09 26.46
N PHE A 8 -18.69 -18.77 26.63
CA PHE A 8 -18.56 -17.82 25.51
C PHE A 8 -17.24 -17.96 24.74
N LEU A 9 -16.11 -18.18 25.43
CA LEU A 9 -14.85 -18.48 24.72
C LEU A 9 -14.90 -19.85 24.01
N LYS A 10 -15.45 -20.89 24.65
CA LYS A 10 -15.48 -22.26 24.11
C LYS A 10 -16.46 -22.48 22.95
N GLU A 11 -17.49 -21.64 22.80
CA GLU A 11 -18.46 -21.72 21.70
C GLU A 11 -17.98 -20.95 20.43
N GLU A 12 -16.95 -20.09 20.55
CA GLU A 12 -16.32 -19.35 19.43
C GLU A 12 -14.91 -19.88 19.04
N ASP A 13 -14.31 -20.76 19.85
CA ASP A 13 -12.87 -21.10 19.78
C ASP A 13 -12.45 -22.16 18.73
N GLY A 14 -13.27 -22.54 17.75
CA GLY A 14 -12.78 -23.57 16.82
C GLY A 14 -13.48 -23.79 15.50
N VAL A 15 -14.81 -23.62 15.42
CA VAL A 15 -15.53 -23.94 14.18
C VAL A 15 -15.51 -22.76 13.18
N THR A 16 -15.28 -21.53 13.66
CA THR A 16 -15.27 -20.29 12.85
C THR A 16 -13.87 -19.69 12.60
N ALA A 17 -12.83 -20.09 13.35
CA ALA A 17 -11.49 -19.46 13.25
C ALA A 17 -10.76 -19.74 11.93
N ILE A 18 -11.00 -20.90 11.30
CA ILE A 18 -10.29 -21.29 10.07
C ILE A 18 -10.85 -20.60 8.82
N GLU A 19 -12.15 -20.31 8.82
CA GLU A 19 -12.84 -19.69 7.67
C GLU A 19 -12.56 -18.20 7.61
N TYR A 20 -12.74 -17.50 8.73
CA TYR A 20 -12.35 -16.10 8.85
C TYR A 20 -10.83 -15.93 8.78
N GLY A 21 -10.06 -16.93 9.22
CA GLY A 21 -8.61 -16.98 9.04
C GLY A 21 -8.17 -16.96 7.57
N LEU A 22 -8.86 -17.71 6.70
CA LEU A 22 -8.57 -17.71 5.27
C LEU A 22 -8.93 -16.39 4.58
N ILE A 23 -10.09 -15.80 4.91
CA ILE A 23 -10.49 -14.50 4.35
C ILE A 23 -9.52 -13.40 4.84
N ALA A 24 -9.21 -13.38 6.14
CA ALA A 24 -8.24 -12.46 6.71
C ALA A 24 -6.85 -12.64 6.09
N GLY A 25 -6.43 -13.88 5.82
CA GLY A 25 -5.19 -14.20 5.11
C GLY A 25 -5.17 -13.65 3.68
N LEU A 26 -6.25 -13.80 2.91
CA LEU A 26 -6.34 -13.26 1.55
C LEU A 26 -6.31 -11.73 1.53
N ILE A 27 -7.02 -11.08 2.47
CA ILE A 27 -6.98 -9.61 2.62
C ILE A 27 -5.58 -9.15 3.01
N ALA A 28 -4.91 -9.85 3.92
CA ALA A 28 -3.54 -9.53 4.31
C ALA A 28 -2.58 -9.61 3.12
N VAL A 29 -2.66 -10.67 2.29
CA VAL A 29 -1.85 -10.79 1.07
C VAL A 29 -2.13 -9.67 0.08
N ALA A 30 -3.40 -9.32 -0.14
CA ALA A 30 -3.79 -8.22 -1.02
C ALA A 30 -3.24 -6.87 -0.54
N ILE A 31 -3.30 -6.60 0.77
CA ILE A 31 -2.72 -5.39 1.38
C ILE A 31 -1.20 -5.38 1.21
N ILE A 32 -0.50 -6.48 1.46
CA ILE A 32 0.96 -6.57 1.29
C ILE A 32 1.36 -6.29 -0.16
N ALA A 33 0.65 -6.86 -1.14
CA ALA A 33 0.92 -6.62 -2.56
C ALA A 33 0.68 -5.15 -2.95
N GLY A 34 -0.42 -4.57 -2.49
CA GLY A 34 -0.74 -3.15 -2.69
C GLY A 34 0.32 -2.23 -2.05
N ALA A 35 0.66 -2.48 -0.79
CA ALA A 35 1.66 -1.72 -0.04
C ALA A 35 3.05 -1.82 -0.69
N SER A 36 3.42 -2.98 -1.23
CA SER A 36 4.69 -3.17 -1.95
C SER A 36 4.75 -2.32 -3.23
N THR A 37 3.67 -2.29 -3.99
CA THR A 37 3.56 -1.47 -5.22
C THR A 37 3.62 0.02 -4.88
N VAL A 38 2.86 0.46 -3.88
CA VAL A 38 2.87 1.85 -3.41
C VAL A 38 4.26 2.23 -2.91
N GLY A 39 4.88 1.38 -2.09
CA GLY A 39 6.23 1.60 -1.57
C GLY A 39 7.28 1.75 -2.68
N SER A 40 7.23 0.90 -3.71
CA SER A 40 8.14 1.00 -4.86
C SER A 40 7.96 2.31 -5.62
N ASN A 41 6.72 2.71 -5.91
CA ASN A 41 6.43 3.97 -6.61
C ASN A 41 6.84 5.18 -5.78
N LEU A 42 6.61 5.13 -4.46
CA LEU A 42 6.99 6.20 -3.55
C LEU A 42 8.52 6.33 -3.46
N SER A 43 9.23 5.20 -3.34
CA SER A 43 10.69 5.17 -3.36
C SER A 43 11.27 5.72 -4.67
N SER A 44 10.69 5.36 -5.80
CA SER A 44 11.07 5.88 -7.11
C SER A 44 10.84 7.40 -7.20
N THR A 45 9.70 7.88 -6.69
CA THR A 45 9.37 9.31 -6.66
C THR A 45 10.36 10.10 -5.81
N PHE A 46 10.64 9.66 -4.58
CA PHE A 46 11.62 10.32 -3.72
C PHE A 46 13.04 10.22 -4.25
N SER A 47 13.41 9.11 -4.89
CA SER A 47 14.69 8.98 -5.57
C SER A 47 14.82 10.00 -6.69
N LYS A 48 13.77 10.15 -7.52
CA LYS A 48 13.73 11.17 -8.57
C LYS A 48 13.90 12.57 -7.99
N ILE A 49 13.16 12.92 -6.93
CA ILE A 49 13.30 14.20 -6.24
C ILE A 49 14.74 14.40 -5.73
N GLY A 50 15.32 13.38 -5.08
CA GLY A 50 16.70 13.42 -4.59
C GLY A 50 17.73 13.64 -5.69
N THR A 51 17.55 12.98 -6.85
CA THR A 51 18.41 13.21 -8.03
C THR A 51 18.29 14.65 -8.54
N CYS A 52 17.09 15.22 -8.50
CA CYS A 52 16.84 16.58 -8.96
C CYS A 52 17.38 17.66 -8.05
N VAL A 53 17.40 17.39 -6.74
CA VAL A 53 18.05 18.27 -5.77
C VAL A 53 19.57 18.19 -5.88
N SER A 54 20.12 16.98 -6.08
CA SER A 54 21.57 16.77 -6.13
C SER A 54 22.20 17.21 -7.46
N SER A 55 21.46 17.06 -8.56
CA SER A 55 21.88 17.39 -9.92
C SER A 55 20.73 18.09 -10.66
N PRO A 56 20.57 19.41 -10.48
CA PRO A 56 19.47 20.15 -11.09
C PRO A 56 19.57 20.09 -12.63
N SER A 57 18.56 19.49 -13.27
CA SER A 57 18.47 19.39 -14.73
C SER A 57 17.08 19.82 -15.23
N ALA A 58 16.99 20.27 -16.49
CA ALA A 58 15.72 20.70 -17.07
C ALA A 58 14.66 19.57 -17.18
N THR A 59 15.09 18.31 -17.14
CA THR A 59 14.22 17.11 -17.14
C THR A 59 13.73 16.71 -15.76
N CYS A 60 14.30 17.27 -14.71
CA CYS A 60 13.99 16.90 -13.34
C CYS A 60 12.62 17.40 -12.87
N TRP A 61 12.22 18.53 -13.41
CA TRP A 61 10.85 19.02 -13.46
C TRP A 61 10.48 19.08 -14.94
N SER A 62 10.08 17.95 -15.51
CA SER A 62 9.33 17.99 -16.77
C SER A 62 7.94 18.54 -16.45
N ALA A 63 7.83 19.85 -16.27
CA ALA A 63 6.61 20.51 -16.70
C ALA A 63 6.48 20.17 -18.17
N THR A 64 5.57 19.26 -18.48
CA THR A 64 4.92 19.28 -19.78
C THR A 64 4.26 20.64 -19.89
N THR A 65 5.03 21.64 -20.30
CA THR A 65 4.51 22.85 -20.90
C THR A 65 3.90 22.38 -22.21
N THR A 66 2.65 21.94 -22.18
CA THR A 66 1.77 22.18 -23.32
C THR A 66 1.68 23.70 -23.43
N THR A 67 2.65 24.32 -24.08
CA THR A 67 2.51 25.66 -24.63
C THR A 67 1.49 25.51 -25.75
N PRO A 68 0.28 26.10 -25.67
CA PRO A 68 -0.52 26.27 -26.86
C PRO A 68 0.21 27.30 -27.73
N GLY A 69 0.85 26.83 -28.79
CA GLY A 69 1.49 27.67 -29.79
C GLY A 69 3.00 27.78 -29.65
N THR A 70 3.73 27.03 -30.48
CA THR A 70 4.90 27.54 -31.20
C THR A 70 5.19 26.60 -32.37
N SER A 71 4.63 27.01 -33.49
CA SER A 71 4.99 26.80 -34.89
C SER A 71 6.18 25.90 -35.24
N GLY A 72 5.88 24.88 -36.03
CA GLY A 72 6.72 24.25 -37.05
C GLY A 72 5.79 23.71 -38.14
#